data_AF-A0AAJ7QFS9-F1
#
_entry.id   AF-A0AAJ7QFS9-F1
#
_cell.length_a   1.000
_cell.length_b   1.000
_cell.length_c   1.000
_cell.angle_alpha   90.00
_cell.angle_beta   90.00
_cell.angle_gamma   90.00
#
_symmetry.space_group_name_H-M   'P 1'
#
loop_
_entity.id
_entity.type
_entity.pdbx_description
1 polymer ?
#
loop_
_entity_poly.entity_id
_entity_poly.type
_entity_poly.pdbx_seq_one_letter_code
_entity_poly.pdbx_strand_id
1 'polypeptide(L)'
;VSTAAVCVYPSRVADAVKSLKAANSSLPVASVATGFPAGQTPLETRLREVRMAVADGATEIDIVINRTLALTGQWEGSDFIKTSTGKEAINATYPVAIVMVRAIRNYFLCSGHKVGFKPAGGIRTAQEALVWLTLIKEELGNDWLCPHLFRLGASSLLADIERQIYHHVTGQYPAYHELPMA
;
A
#
# COMPACT_ATOMS: atom_id res chain seq x y z
N VAL A 1 -6.32 -3.29 -16.43
CA VAL A 1 -6.13 -2.50 -15.18
C VAL A 1 -4.65 -2.35 -14.94
N SER A 2 -4.18 -1.21 -14.43
CA SER A 2 -2.80 -1.03 -13.98
C SER A 2 -2.78 -0.82 -12.47
N THR A 3 -1.83 -1.45 -11.79
CA THR A 3 -1.57 -1.19 -10.37
C THR A 3 -0.62 -0.02 -10.20
N ALA A 4 -0.55 0.55 -9.00
CA ALA A 4 0.31 1.69 -8.72
C ALA A 4 1.76 1.31 -8.38
N ALA A 5 1.99 0.10 -7.86
CA ALA A 5 3.29 -0.47 -7.54
C ALA A 5 3.18 -1.98 -7.27
N VAL A 6 4.30 -2.68 -7.25
CA VAL A 6 4.44 -3.99 -6.57
C VAL A 6 5.17 -3.81 -5.25
N CYS A 7 4.90 -4.65 -4.26
CA CYS A 7 5.56 -4.58 -2.95
C CYS A 7 6.18 -5.94 -2.60
N VAL A 8 7.50 -5.96 -2.37
CA VAL A 8 8.28 -7.18 -2.15
C VAL A 8 9.17 -7.08 -0.91
N TYR A 9 9.78 -8.19 -0.49
CA TYR A 9 10.83 -8.16 0.52
C TYR A 9 12.13 -7.55 -0.06
N PRO A 10 13.03 -7.00 0.79
CA PRO A 10 14.25 -6.36 0.32
C PRO A 10 15.11 -7.28 -0.56
N SER A 11 15.22 -8.56 -0.19
CA SER A 11 15.96 -9.58 -0.94
C SER A 11 15.39 -9.90 -2.32
N ARG A 12 14.20 -9.38 -2.67
CA ARG A 12 13.51 -9.59 -3.95
C ARG A 12 13.41 -8.32 -4.79
N VAL A 13 13.94 -7.18 -4.32
CA VAL A 13 13.85 -5.92 -5.04
C VAL A 13 14.56 -6.02 -6.38
N ALA A 14 15.81 -6.48 -6.39
CA ALA A 14 16.59 -6.63 -7.63
C ALA A 14 15.90 -7.58 -8.63
N ASP A 15 15.36 -8.71 -8.15
CA ASP A 15 14.62 -9.68 -8.96
C ASP A 15 13.36 -9.04 -9.58
N ALA A 16 12.60 -8.27 -8.80
CA ALA A 16 11.39 -7.60 -9.24
C ALA A 16 11.70 -6.50 -10.29
N VAL A 17 12.70 -5.65 -10.02
CA VAL A 17 13.14 -4.60 -10.95
C VAL A 17 13.60 -5.21 -12.27
N LYS A 18 14.40 -6.28 -12.23
CA LYS A 18 14.87 -6.98 -13.44
C LYS A 18 13.70 -7.56 -14.22
N SER A 19 12.74 -8.19 -13.54
CA SER A 19 11.57 -8.82 -14.18
C SER A 19 10.66 -7.79 -14.83
N LEU A 20 10.40 -6.66 -14.16
CA LEU A 20 9.59 -5.56 -14.72
C LEU A 20 10.26 -4.92 -15.93
N LYS A 21 11.59 -4.70 -15.89
CA LYS A 21 12.35 -4.22 -17.04
C LYS A 21 12.27 -5.20 -18.22
N ALA A 22 12.43 -6.50 -17.99
CA ALA A 22 12.31 -7.51 -19.03
C ALA A 22 10.90 -7.56 -19.66
N ALA A 23 9.87 -7.22 -18.88
CA ALA A 23 8.50 -7.09 -19.34
C ALA A 23 8.18 -5.71 -19.95
N ASN A 24 9.16 -4.83 -20.16
CA ASN A 24 8.98 -3.44 -20.61
C ASN A 24 7.98 -2.63 -19.75
N SER A 25 7.95 -2.89 -18.45
CA SER A 25 7.06 -2.23 -17.48
C SER A 25 7.80 -1.18 -16.67
N SER A 26 7.17 -0.02 -16.51
CA SER A 26 7.65 1.09 -15.66
C SER A 26 7.02 1.09 -14.25
N LEU A 27 6.43 -0.04 -13.83
CA LEU A 27 5.74 -0.14 -12.55
C LEU A 27 6.73 0.07 -11.38
N PRO A 28 6.45 0.98 -10.43
CA PRO A 28 7.30 1.19 -9.26
C PRO A 28 7.42 -0.06 -8.38
N VAL A 29 8.60 -0.25 -7.77
CA VAL A 29 8.85 -1.32 -6.79
C VAL A 29 8.94 -0.71 -5.40
N ALA A 30 8.01 -1.12 -4.53
CA ALA A 30 8.05 -0.85 -3.11
C ALA A 30 8.70 -2.03 -2.35
N SER A 31 9.36 -1.76 -1.23
CA SER A 31 9.95 -2.80 -0.38
C SER A 31 9.48 -2.70 1.08
N VAL A 32 9.08 -3.83 1.68
CA VAL A 32 8.88 -3.92 3.13
C VAL A 32 10.21 -4.09 3.84
N ALA A 33 10.84 -2.98 4.23
CA ALA A 33 12.16 -3.00 4.88
C ALA A 33 12.03 -2.83 6.40
N THR A 34 13.16 -2.60 7.07
CA THR A 34 13.28 -2.19 8.48
C THR A 34 12.85 -3.25 9.51
N GLY A 35 13.21 -4.51 9.29
CA GLY A 35 12.90 -5.61 10.20
C GLY A 35 11.46 -6.09 10.10
N PHE A 36 10.86 -5.98 8.91
CA PHE A 36 9.50 -6.45 8.65
C PHE A 36 9.34 -7.95 8.97
N PRO A 37 8.23 -8.38 9.60
CA PRO A 37 7.06 -7.58 9.97
C PRO A 37 7.13 -6.93 11.35
N ALA A 38 8.12 -7.27 12.19
CA ALA A 38 8.14 -6.86 13.59
C ALA A 38 8.60 -5.41 13.81
N GLY A 39 9.53 -4.91 12.98
CA GLY A 39 10.09 -3.56 13.12
C GLY A 39 11.03 -3.35 14.32
N GLN A 40 11.37 -4.42 15.04
CA GLN A 40 12.11 -4.38 16.33
C GLN A 40 13.62 -4.57 16.19
N THR A 41 14.19 -4.38 14.99
CA THR A 41 15.63 -4.49 14.78
C THR A 41 16.35 -3.18 15.14
N PRO A 42 17.64 -3.24 15.53
CA PRO A 42 18.43 -2.04 15.81
C PRO A 42 18.39 -1.03 14.67
N LEU A 43 18.46 0.27 15.00
CA LEU A 43 18.38 1.34 14.00
C LEU A 43 19.42 1.17 12.88
N GLU A 44 20.65 0.80 13.21
CA GLU A 44 21.71 0.56 12.23
C GLU A 44 21.32 -0.52 11.21
N THR A 45 20.75 -1.63 11.68
CA THR A 45 20.25 -2.71 10.81
C THR A 45 19.13 -2.23 9.91
N ARG A 46 18.17 -1.46 10.45
CA ARG A 46 17.06 -0.88 9.67
C ARG A 46 17.56 0.07 8.58
N LEU A 47 18.50 0.95 8.92
CA LEU A 47 19.11 1.87 7.95
C LEU A 47 19.87 1.12 6.86
N ARG A 48 20.59 0.05 7.19
CA ARG A 48 21.29 -0.78 6.21
C ARG A 48 20.30 -1.47 5.26
N GLU A 49 19.22 -2.03 5.78
CA GLU A 49 18.18 -2.68 4.97
C GLU A 49 17.52 -1.70 3.99
N VAL A 50 17.23 -0.47 4.44
CA VAL A 50 16.73 0.61 3.58
C VAL A 50 17.73 0.94 2.47
N ARG A 51 19.01 1.15 2.82
CA ARG A 51 20.06 1.45 1.83
C ARG A 51 20.20 0.35 0.78
N MET A 52 20.13 -0.91 1.20
CA MET A 52 20.17 -2.06 0.29
C MET A 52 18.96 -2.08 -0.64
N ALA A 53 17.74 -1.95 -0.11
CA ALA A 53 16.54 -1.94 -0.94
C ALA A 53 16.54 -0.79 -1.96
N VAL A 54 16.98 0.41 -1.56
CA VAL A 54 17.11 1.55 -2.47
C VAL A 54 18.19 1.30 -3.54
N ALA A 55 19.35 0.76 -3.15
CA ALA A 55 20.42 0.41 -4.10
C ALA A 55 19.97 -0.64 -5.13
N ASP A 56 19.12 -1.58 -4.72
CA ASP A 56 18.53 -2.60 -5.59
C ASP A 56 17.40 -2.05 -6.49
N GLY A 57 16.98 -0.80 -6.28
CA GLY A 57 16.04 -0.07 -7.13
C GLY A 57 14.62 0.11 -6.57
N ALA A 58 14.41 -0.09 -5.26
CA ALA A 58 13.13 0.25 -4.64
C ALA A 58 12.91 1.77 -4.66
N THR A 59 11.74 2.20 -5.13
CA THR A 59 11.31 3.59 -5.19
C THR A 59 10.45 4.02 -4.01
N GLU A 60 9.92 3.05 -3.26
CA GLU A 60 9.10 3.27 -2.06
C GLU A 60 9.56 2.27 -0.98
N ILE A 61 9.65 2.71 0.29
CA ILE A 61 10.00 1.84 1.43
C ILE A 61 8.85 1.84 2.43
N ASP A 62 8.19 0.69 2.57
CA ASP A 62 7.17 0.46 3.59
C ASP A 62 7.88 0.10 4.91
N ILE A 63 7.88 1.06 5.85
CA ILE A 63 8.50 0.91 7.17
C ILE A 63 7.42 0.55 8.20
N VAL A 64 7.76 -0.34 9.15
CA VAL A 64 6.94 -0.57 10.34
C VAL A 64 7.26 0.55 11.34
N ILE A 65 6.38 1.54 11.45
CA ILE A 65 6.57 2.68 12.35
C ILE A 65 6.56 2.24 13.82
N ASN A 66 7.36 2.92 14.64
CA ASN A 66 7.27 2.75 16.09
C ASN A 66 5.93 3.34 16.57
N ARG A 67 5.09 2.49 17.19
CA ARG A 67 3.77 2.86 17.70
C ARG A 67 3.79 4.08 18.64
N THR A 68 4.85 4.25 19.43
CA THR A 68 4.98 5.40 20.33
C THR A 68 5.14 6.72 19.57
N LEU A 69 5.89 6.72 18.46
CA LEU A 69 6.06 7.92 17.63
C LEU A 69 4.73 8.32 16.99
N ALA A 70 4.00 7.35 16.46
CA ALA A 70 2.65 7.53 15.97
C ALA A 70 1.70 8.13 17.05
N LEU A 71 1.66 7.53 18.23
CA LEU A 71 0.78 8.01 19.32
C LEU A 71 1.16 9.38 19.88
N THR A 72 2.41 9.81 19.71
CA THR A 72 2.91 11.10 20.21
C THR A 72 2.91 12.20 19.15
N GLY A 73 2.31 11.95 17.98
CA GLY A 73 2.17 12.98 16.94
C GLY A 73 3.43 13.19 16.10
N GLN A 74 4.45 12.36 16.25
CA GLN A 74 5.73 12.48 15.55
C GLN A 74 5.65 11.83 14.17
N TRP A 75 4.84 12.44 13.30
CA TRP A 75 4.58 12.00 11.93
C TRP A 75 5.49 12.68 10.90
N GLU A 76 6.29 13.65 11.34
CA GLU A 76 7.15 14.48 10.49
C GLU A 76 8.08 13.59 9.65
N GLY A 77 7.93 13.67 8.32
CA GLY A 77 8.72 12.91 7.35
C GLY A 77 8.08 11.64 6.79
N SER A 78 6.80 11.33 7.09
CA SER A 78 6.09 10.20 6.46
C SER A 78 5.29 10.64 5.24
N ASP A 79 5.58 10.06 4.07
CA ASP A 79 4.80 10.29 2.84
C ASP A 79 3.42 9.59 2.88
N PHE A 80 3.36 8.43 3.53
CA PHE A 80 2.16 7.62 3.71
C PHE A 80 2.05 7.09 5.13
N ILE A 81 0.82 6.93 5.62
CA ILE A 81 0.52 6.07 6.77
C ILE A 81 -0.19 4.79 6.31
N LYS A 82 0.26 3.65 6.83
CA LYS A 82 -0.23 2.31 6.48
C LYS A 82 -0.89 1.64 7.67
N THR A 83 -2.04 0.98 7.48
CA THR A 83 -2.83 0.42 8.59
C THR A 83 -2.17 -0.79 9.26
N SER A 84 -1.66 -1.75 8.49
CA SER A 84 -1.08 -2.99 9.02
C SER A 84 0.00 -3.58 8.11
N THR A 85 0.71 -4.58 8.61
CA THR A 85 1.72 -5.33 7.85
C THR A 85 1.11 -6.36 6.88
N GLY A 86 -0.18 -6.70 7.04
CA GLY A 86 -0.81 -7.81 6.32
C GLY A 86 -0.41 -9.20 6.82
N LYS A 87 0.29 -9.29 7.96
CA LYS A 87 0.75 -10.55 8.57
C LYS A 87 0.01 -10.92 9.86
N GLU A 88 -0.80 -10.01 10.37
CA GLU A 88 -1.58 -10.19 11.61
C GLU A 88 -2.96 -10.78 11.33
N ALA A 89 -3.62 -11.29 12.38
CA ALA A 89 -5.00 -11.77 12.30
C ALA A 89 -5.99 -10.62 12.04
N ILE A 90 -5.78 -9.48 12.70
CA ILE A 90 -6.57 -8.25 12.52
C ILE A 90 -5.74 -7.28 11.67
N ASN A 91 -6.27 -6.90 10.51
CA ASN A 91 -5.61 -5.99 9.57
C ASN A 91 -6.41 -4.68 9.44
N ALA A 92 -6.46 -4.07 8.25
CA ALA A 92 -7.24 -2.87 8.01
C ALA A 92 -8.70 -3.06 8.43
N THR A 93 -9.17 -2.21 9.34
CA THR A 93 -10.58 -2.12 9.72
C THR A 93 -11.05 -0.68 9.57
N TYR A 94 -12.31 -0.48 9.23
CA TYR A 94 -12.86 0.87 9.04
C TYR A 94 -12.77 1.76 10.30
N PRO A 95 -13.05 1.27 11.53
CA PRO A 95 -12.92 2.11 12.72
C PRO A 95 -11.50 2.63 12.95
N VAL A 96 -10.49 1.77 12.77
CA VAL A 96 -9.08 2.18 12.87
C VAL A 96 -8.71 3.16 11.76
N ALA A 97 -9.16 2.89 10.54
CA ALA A 97 -8.89 3.76 9.42
C ALA A 97 -9.49 5.16 9.58
N ILE A 98 -10.71 5.29 10.09
CA ILE A 98 -11.32 6.61 10.35
C ILE A 98 -10.44 7.43 11.29
N VAL A 99 -9.89 6.83 12.35
CA VAL A 99 -8.98 7.52 13.28
C VAL A 99 -7.72 8.00 12.55
N MET A 100 -7.09 7.12 11.76
CA MET A 100 -5.88 7.44 11.01
C MET A 100 -6.12 8.53 9.96
N VAL A 101 -7.21 8.43 9.20
CA VAL A 101 -7.59 9.36 8.14
C VAL A 101 -7.95 10.73 8.72
N ARG A 102 -8.62 10.79 9.88
CA ARG A 102 -8.87 12.06 10.57
C ARG A 102 -7.59 12.68 11.11
N ALA A 103 -6.61 11.88 11.53
CA ALA A 103 -5.29 12.39 11.90
C ALA A 103 -4.57 13.03 10.70
N ILE A 104 -4.63 12.40 9.51
CA ILE A 104 -4.13 13.01 8.25
C ILE A 104 -4.83 14.34 7.99
N ARG A 105 -6.16 14.39 8.07
CA ARG A 105 -6.92 15.63 7.85
C ARG A 105 -6.46 16.73 8.79
N ASN A 106 -6.39 16.43 10.09
CA ASN A 106 -5.98 17.40 11.10
C ASN A 106 -4.56 17.90 10.85
N TYR A 107 -3.64 17.01 10.49
CA TYR A 107 -2.27 17.37 10.14
C TYR A 107 -2.24 18.30 8.91
N PHE A 108 -3.00 18.01 7.86
CA PHE A 108 -3.11 18.86 6.68
C PHE A 108 -3.68 20.24 7.02
N LEU A 109 -4.73 20.31 7.85
CA LEU A 109 -5.33 21.58 8.26
C LEU A 109 -4.36 22.47 9.06
N CYS A 110 -3.47 21.88 9.84
CA CYS A 110 -2.48 22.62 10.63
C CYS A 110 -1.21 22.99 9.84
N SER A 111 -0.77 22.13 8.90
CA SER A 111 0.54 22.26 8.25
C SER A 111 0.50 22.60 6.76
N GLY A 112 -0.63 22.40 6.09
CA GLY A 112 -0.76 22.44 4.64
C GLY A 112 -0.12 21.25 3.90
N HIS A 113 0.51 20.31 4.61
CA HIS A 113 1.18 19.15 4.00
C HIS A 113 0.23 17.96 3.86
N LYS A 114 0.18 17.35 2.66
CA LYS A 114 -0.66 16.18 2.38
C LYS A 114 0.12 14.88 2.63
N VAL A 115 -0.41 14.03 3.51
CA VAL A 115 0.11 12.68 3.76
C VAL A 115 -0.85 11.65 3.14
N GLY A 116 -0.30 10.64 2.49
CA GLY A 116 -1.07 9.57 1.87
C GLY A 116 -1.58 8.53 2.87
N PHE A 117 -2.60 7.76 2.46
CA PHE A 117 -3.16 6.67 3.26
C PHE A 117 -3.11 5.34 2.51
N LYS A 118 -2.71 4.27 3.22
CA LYS A 118 -2.59 2.92 2.65
C LYS A 118 -3.23 1.86 3.55
N PRO A 119 -4.53 1.54 3.39
CA PRO A 119 -5.10 0.38 4.07
C PRO A 119 -4.50 -0.89 3.47
N ALA A 120 -4.08 -1.81 4.33
CA ALA A 120 -3.42 -3.05 3.94
C ALA A 120 -3.95 -4.26 4.71
N GLY A 121 -4.02 -5.39 4.02
CA GLY A 121 -4.43 -6.68 4.58
C GLY A 121 -5.94 -6.87 4.64
N GLY A 122 -6.43 -8.02 4.19
CA GLY A 122 -7.83 -8.43 4.29
C GLY A 122 -8.77 -7.91 3.20
N ILE A 123 -8.33 -6.98 2.34
CA ILE A 123 -9.11 -6.43 1.23
C ILE A 123 -9.02 -7.38 0.03
N ARG A 124 -10.14 -7.99 -0.36
CA ARG A 124 -10.21 -9.08 -1.34
C ARG A 124 -11.15 -8.80 -2.51
N THR A 125 -12.16 -7.94 -2.33
CA THR A 125 -13.17 -7.72 -3.37
C THR A 125 -13.22 -6.28 -3.89
N ALA A 126 -13.66 -6.11 -5.14
CA ALA A 126 -13.90 -4.80 -5.73
C ALA A 126 -14.92 -3.98 -4.90
N GLN A 127 -15.92 -4.65 -4.30
CA GLN A 127 -16.88 -4.01 -3.41
C GLN A 127 -16.20 -3.43 -2.16
N GLU A 128 -15.33 -4.19 -1.49
CA GLU A 128 -14.56 -3.68 -0.35
C GLU A 128 -13.68 -2.49 -0.76
N ALA A 129 -13.03 -2.56 -1.93
CA ALA A 129 -12.23 -1.46 -2.46
C ALA A 129 -13.04 -0.17 -2.64
N LEU A 130 -14.28 -0.26 -3.11
CA LEU A 130 -15.18 0.89 -3.24
C LEU A 130 -15.55 1.51 -1.89
N VAL A 131 -15.73 0.70 -0.84
CA VAL A 131 -15.98 1.22 0.51
C VAL A 131 -14.77 2.00 1.02
N TRP A 132 -13.55 1.51 0.79
CA TRP A 132 -12.32 2.24 1.12
C TRP A 132 -12.19 3.55 0.35
N LEU A 133 -12.45 3.55 -0.96
CA LEU A 133 -12.44 4.77 -1.78
C LEU A 133 -13.47 5.80 -1.28
N THR A 134 -14.66 5.32 -0.87
CA THR A 134 -15.72 6.19 -0.34
C THR A 134 -15.28 6.83 0.98
N LEU A 135 -14.73 6.06 1.91
CA LEU A 135 -14.20 6.58 3.18
C LEU A 135 -13.18 7.71 2.96
N ILE A 136 -12.25 7.53 2.02
CA ILE A 136 -11.22 8.53 1.72
C ILE A 136 -11.82 9.77 1.07
N LYS A 137 -12.76 9.59 0.14
CA LYS A 137 -13.47 10.70 -0.48
C LYS A 137 -14.20 11.55 0.56
N GLU A 138 -14.92 10.92 1.48
CA GLU A 138 -15.72 11.62 2.48
C GLU A 138 -14.87 12.31 3.55
N GLU A 139 -13.76 11.71 3.99
CA GLU A 139 -12.96 12.29 5.08
C GLU A 139 -11.82 13.21 4.60
N LEU A 140 -11.27 13.00 3.39
CA LEU A 140 -10.11 13.76 2.85
C LEU A 140 -10.40 14.47 1.52
N GLY A 141 -11.48 14.14 0.82
CA GLY A 141 -11.84 14.75 -0.45
C GLY A 141 -11.22 14.08 -1.68
N ASN A 142 -11.62 14.53 -2.87
CA ASN A 142 -11.24 13.93 -4.16
C ASN A 142 -9.74 13.98 -4.44
N ASP A 143 -9.02 14.98 -3.93
CA ASP A 143 -7.58 15.12 -4.15
C ASP A 143 -6.78 13.90 -3.65
N TRP A 144 -7.28 13.22 -2.62
CA TRP A 144 -6.64 12.02 -2.08
C TRP A 144 -6.92 10.75 -2.88
N LEU A 145 -7.84 10.77 -3.84
CA LEU A 145 -8.18 9.62 -4.70
C LEU A 145 -7.21 9.44 -5.86
N CYS A 146 -5.91 9.62 -5.62
CA CYS A 146 -4.85 9.45 -6.60
C CYS A 146 -3.73 8.54 -6.08
N PRO A 147 -2.94 7.90 -6.97
CA PRO A 147 -1.89 6.97 -6.56
C PRO A 147 -0.80 7.57 -5.65
N HIS A 148 -0.64 8.89 -5.61
CA HIS A 148 0.35 9.55 -4.75
C HIS A 148 -0.17 9.82 -3.34
N LEU A 149 -1.47 9.64 -3.08
CA LEU A 149 -2.10 9.92 -1.79
C LEU A 149 -2.99 8.78 -1.27
N PHE A 150 -3.31 7.78 -2.10
CA PHE A 150 -4.08 6.62 -1.68
C PHE A 150 -3.65 5.33 -2.39
N ARG A 151 -3.49 4.25 -1.62
CA ARG A 151 -3.05 2.93 -2.11
C ARG A 151 -3.78 1.80 -1.38
N LEU A 152 -4.24 0.77 -2.08
CA LEU A 152 -4.73 -0.46 -1.46
C LEU A 152 -3.60 -1.50 -1.37
N GLY A 153 -3.20 -1.88 -0.16
CA GLY A 153 -2.23 -2.95 0.08
C GLY A 153 -2.91 -4.33 0.04
N ALA A 154 -3.00 -4.94 -1.14
CA ALA A 154 -3.69 -6.21 -1.35
C ALA A 154 -2.89 -7.15 -2.28
N SER A 155 -3.17 -8.46 -2.18
CA SER A 155 -2.59 -9.49 -3.05
C SER A 155 -3.63 -10.14 -3.95
N SER A 156 -4.77 -10.59 -3.40
CA SER A 156 -5.82 -11.28 -4.17
C SER A 156 -6.85 -10.33 -4.80
N LEU A 157 -6.88 -9.06 -4.40
CA LEU A 157 -7.87 -8.08 -4.87
C LEU A 157 -7.79 -7.84 -6.39
N LEU A 158 -6.58 -7.87 -6.97
CA LEU A 158 -6.40 -7.63 -8.40
C LEU A 158 -7.18 -8.65 -9.23
N ALA A 159 -7.11 -9.92 -8.86
CA ALA A 159 -7.82 -10.99 -9.55
C ALA A 159 -9.35 -10.81 -9.50
N ASP A 160 -9.89 -10.38 -8.34
CA ASP A 160 -11.33 -10.08 -8.27
C ASP A 160 -11.70 -8.87 -9.14
N ILE A 161 -10.91 -7.80 -9.13
CA ILE A 161 -11.16 -6.63 -9.98
C ILE A 161 -11.14 -7.02 -11.47
N GLU A 162 -10.16 -7.79 -11.91
CA GLU A 162 -10.08 -8.28 -13.30
C GLU A 162 -11.31 -9.12 -13.67
N ARG A 163 -11.74 -10.00 -12.76
CA ARG A 163 -12.95 -10.81 -12.92
C ARG A 163 -14.21 -9.97 -13.05
N GLN A 164 -14.37 -8.94 -12.22
CA GLN A 164 -15.53 -8.03 -12.30
C GLN A 164 -15.55 -7.23 -13.59
N ILE A 165 -14.37 -6.74 -14.04
CA ILE A 165 -14.27 -5.99 -15.30
C ILE A 165 -14.56 -6.90 -16.49
N TYR A 166 -14.02 -8.12 -16.51
CA TYR A 166 -14.29 -9.10 -17.56
C TYR A 166 -15.80 -9.34 -17.67
N HIS A 167 -16.46 -9.65 -16.56
CA HIS A 167 -17.91 -9.84 -16.54
C HIS A 167 -18.70 -8.60 -16.98
N HIS A 168 -18.28 -7.41 -16.57
CA HIS A 168 -18.93 -6.17 -17.00
C HIS A 168 -18.86 -5.96 -18.53
N VAL A 169 -17.74 -6.33 -19.15
CA VAL A 169 -17.52 -6.14 -20.60
C VAL A 169 -18.13 -7.27 -21.44
N THR A 170 -18.04 -8.52 -20.97
CA THR A 170 -18.42 -9.70 -21.77
C THR A 170 -19.78 -10.29 -21.40
N GLY A 171 -20.31 -9.97 -20.22
CA GLY A 171 -21.51 -10.60 -19.64
C GLY A 171 -21.28 -12.01 -19.10
N GLN A 172 -20.03 -12.49 -19.08
CA GLN A 172 -19.66 -13.84 -18.61
C GLN A 172 -18.52 -13.77 -17.59
N TYR A 173 -18.43 -14.75 -16.69
CA TYR A 173 -17.24 -14.86 -15.84
C TYR A 173 -16.11 -15.60 -16.57
N PRO A 174 -14.85 -15.15 -16.40
CA PRO A 174 -13.71 -15.80 -17.02
C PRO A 174 -13.44 -17.15 -16.37
N ALA A 175 -13.01 -18.12 -17.17
CA ALA A 175 -12.39 -19.34 -16.72
C ALA A 175 -11.00 -19.05 -16.11
N TYR A 176 -10.51 -19.99 -15.30
CA TYR A 176 -9.28 -19.82 -14.53
C TYR A 176 -8.03 -19.53 -15.38
N HIS A 177 -7.98 -20.01 -16.62
CA HIS A 177 -6.82 -19.78 -17.51
C HIS A 177 -6.95 -18.50 -18.36
N GLU A 178 -8.08 -17.79 -18.28
CA GLU A 178 -8.32 -16.56 -19.07
C GLU A 178 -7.75 -15.31 -18.38
N LEU A 179 -7.48 -15.37 -17.07
CA LEU A 179 -6.87 -14.27 -16.32
C LEU A 179 -5.44 -14.63 -15.87
N PRO A 180 -4.45 -13.73 -16.02
CA PRO A 180 -3.06 -14.00 -15.64
C PRO A 180 -2.84 -14.30 -14.14
N MET A 181 -3.76 -13.81 -13.32
CA MET A 181 -3.72 -13.87 -11.85
C MET A 181 -4.71 -14.87 -11.26
N ALA A 182 -5.47 -15.58 -12.10
CA ALA A 182 -6.40 -16.61 -11.65
C ALA A 182 -5.63 -17.87 -11.27
#